data_AF-A0A1I2DZQ8-F1
#
_entry.id   AF-A0A1I2DZQ8-F1
#
_cell.length_a   1.000
_cell.length_b   1.000
_cell.length_c   1.000
_cell.angle_alpha   90.00
_cell.angle_beta   90.00
_cell.angle_gamma   90.00
#
_symmetry.space_group_name_H-M   'P 1'
#
loop_
_entity.id
_entity.type
_entity.pdbx_description
1 polymer ?
#
loop_
_entity_poly.entity_id
_entity_poly.type
_entity_poly.pdbx_seq_one_letter_code
_entity_poly.pdbx_strand_id
1 'polypeptide(L)'
;MDSTTQLTIRRTGTTTPARTSGSPAPPGSHEITHSGAHVYDPDRPAASLHLRAARVLEGNWTGTSTVPSHGLYPHQWSWDSAFIAIGLRHLSPLRAQTELETLLGAQWGDGRIPHIVFNPSVPLDAYFPSPDFWRSSTAGRAAGAPRTVQTSGIVQPPVHALAAWLVHQADPGLSRSRSFLSRMYPRLAAWHRYLLHRRDLGGGGLASVVHPWEQGMDNSPCWDAPLSRVTPAAARSFRRADLDHGSAEDRPTDLDYGRYVRLATDYRDGGYADGAGEFAVEDPAFNALLIASEHALAAIAQELGAAGTARHARAERLTAALVERLWDPAEGMFFCRDVYGGDARDGGESGAHGSERGSRSGALAPERRSAESSAHSTERRSRQSGAHASEQRSRAGALIPERSVAGLLPLILPALPRDIAATLVRTAGGPHFGLGGVARLAPSYDLTGHAFDPHRYWRGPAWFNTNWLLERGLRLHGEHGRAEELRAALLETADTSGFAEYVDPYTGEACGALGFSWTAALTLDLLHEPARADQADRSTQVVSHPGRRAFDKAQGTPPHTSHASHAPHTPHSSFETGAKGGDRG
;
A
#
# COMPACT_ATOMS: atom_id res chain seq x y z
N MET A 1 14.88 32.89 57.27
CA MET A 1 13.55 32.71 56.66
C MET A 1 13.67 31.51 55.71
N ASP A 2 13.75 30.26 56.19
CA ASP A 2 12.83 29.52 57.08
C ASP A 2 11.51 29.14 56.38
N SER A 3 11.03 27.89 56.42
CA SER A 3 11.66 26.66 56.97
C SER A 3 10.98 25.40 56.40
N THR A 4 11.79 24.36 56.12
CA THR A 4 11.68 22.91 56.49
C THR A 4 10.29 22.20 56.50
N THR A 5 10.11 20.90 56.22
CA THR A 5 11.03 19.73 56.24
C THR A 5 10.51 18.58 55.33
N GLN A 6 11.40 17.69 54.88
CA GLN A 6 11.06 16.33 54.42
C GLN A 6 11.16 15.30 55.56
N LEU A 7 10.59 14.09 55.36
CA LEU A 7 11.06 12.72 55.69
C LEU A 7 9.83 11.82 55.98
N THR A 8 9.52 10.75 55.24
CA THR A 8 10.20 9.43 55.09
C THR A 8 9.76 8.38 56.13
N ILE A 9 9.37 7.16 55.70
CA ILE A 9 9.74 5.85 56.27
C ILE A 9 9.28 4.69 55.36
N ARG A 10 9.80 3.46 55.56
CA ARG A 10 9.79 2.30 54.65
C ARG A 10 8.74 1.20 54.96
N ARG A 11 8.50 0.37 53.94
CA ARG A 11 7.91 -1.01 53.93
C ARG A 11 8.23 -1.92 55.12
N THR A 12 7.30 -2.83 55.42
CA THR A 12 7.51 -4.28 55.74
C THR A 12 6.28 -5.13 55.34
N GLY A 13 6.46 -6.46 55.17
CA GLY A 13 5.40 -7.50 55.18
C GLY A 13 5.67 -8.51 56.31
N THR A 14 4.92 -9.61 56.54
CA THR A 14 3.81 -10.25 55.79
C THR A 14 2.59 -10.54 56.74
N THR A 15 1.80 -11.64 56.85
CA THR A 15 1.81 -13.07 56.40
C THR A 15 0.36 -13.67 56.44
N THR A 16 0.20 -14.97 56.16
CA THR A 16 -1.05 -15.79 56.06
C THR A 16 -1.10 -16.95 57.10
N PRO A 17 -2.10 -17.87 57.15
CA PRO A 17 -3.57 -17.82 56.93
C PRO A 17 -4.40 -18.57 58.03
N ALA A 18 -5.74 -18.65 57.92
CA ALA A 18 -6.58 -19.62 58.67
C ALA A 18 -7.92 -20.00 57.96
N ARG A 19 -8.51 -21.17 58.28
CA ARG A 19 -9.82 -21.68 57.77
C ARG A 19 -10.66 -22.34 58.88
N THR A 20 -11.95 -21.99 58.99
CA THR A 20 -13.08 -22.76 59.56
C THR A 20 -14.39 -22.14 59.00
N SER A 21 -15.47 -22.79 58.52
CA SER A 21 -16.14 -24.10 58.69
C SER A 21 -17.29 -24.11 59.71
N GLY A 22 -18.56 -24.19 59.26
CA GLY A 22 -19.72 -24.52 60.11
C GLY A 22 -21.08 -23.91 59.69
N SER A 23 -22.06 -24.77 59.37
CA SER A 23 -23.50 -24.48 59.20
C SER A 23 -24.24 -24.54 60.57
N PRO A 24 -25.58 -24.29 60.74
CA PRO A 24 -26.68 -24.21 59.76
C PRO A 24 -27.72 -23.07 59.97
N ALA A 25 -28.85 -23.14 59.28
CA ALA A 25 -29.93 -22.13 59.27
C ALA A 25 -31.25 -22.60 59.93
N PRO A 26 -32.10 -21.66 60.43
CA PRO A 26 -33.49 -21.91 60.85
C PRO A 26 -34.53 -21.69 59.72
N PRO A 27 -35.80 -22.14 59.88
CA PRO A 27 -36.79 -22.22 58.79
C PRO A 27 -37.59 -20.92 58.54
N GLY A 28 -38.15 -20.79 57.33
CA GLY A 28 -38.83 -19.59 56.85
C GLY A 28 -40.35 -19.55 57.04
N SER A 29 -40.98 -18.51 56.46
CA SER A 29 -42.44 -18.31 56.48
C SER A 29 -42.96 -17.61 55.21
N HIS A 30 -43.72 -18.35 54.41
CA HIS A 30 -44.73 -17.95 53.42
C HIS A 30 -44.37 -17.09 52.20
N GLU A 31 -45.02 -17.47 51.09
CA GLU A 31 -44.99 -16.82 49.79
C GLU A 31 -45.89 -15.57 49.76
N ILE A 32 -45.51 -14.59 48.93
CA ILE A 32 -46.48 -13.76 48.22
C ILE A 32 -46.17 -13.91 46.73
N THR A 33 -47.05 -14.58 46.00
CA THR A 33 -46.92 -14.75 44.55
C THR A 33 -47.28 -13.46 43.84
N HIS A 34 -46.29 -12.83 43.20
CA HIS A 34 -46.53 -11.81 42.20
C HIS A 34 -45.97 -12.27 40.86
N SER A 35 -46.87 -12.34 39.88
CA SER A 35 -46.59 -12.69 38.49
C SER A 35 -45.82 -11.56 37.81
N GLY A 36 -44.57 -11.35 38.20
CA GLY A 36 -43.63 -10.54 37.42
C GLY A 36 -43.50 -11.14 36.03
N ALA A 37 -43.87 -10.38 35.00
CA ALA A 37 -43.78 -10.85 33.62
C ALA A 37 -42.33 -11.26 33.31
N HIS A 38 -42.15 -12.39 32.61
CA HIS A 38 -40.90 -12.67 31.95
C HIS A 38 -40.64 -11.55 30.94
N VAL A 39 -39.79 -10.60 31.31
CA VAL A 39 -39.12 -9.75 30.33
C VAL A 39 -38.30 -10.70 29.49
N TYR A 40 -38.78 -10.92 28.26
CA TYR A 40 -37.99 -11.49 27.19
C TYR A 40 -36.82 -10.53 26.97
N ASP A 41 -35.67 -10.85 27.57
CA ASP A 41 -34.38 -10.28 27.19
C ASP A 41 -33.94 -11.07 25.95
N PRO A 42 -34.13 -10.55 24.73
CA PRO A 42 -33.59 -11.20 23.55
C PRO A 42 -32.08 -11.27 23.71
N ASP A 43 -31.47 -12.38 23.30
CA ASP A 43 -30.01 -12.46 23.12
C ASP A 43 -29.53 -11.20 22.42
N ARG A 44 -28.75 -10.37 23.13
CA ARG A 44 -28.39 -9.01 22.68
C ARG A 44 -27.95 -9.10 21.23
N PRO A 45 -28.72 -8.55 20.26
CA PRO A 45 -28.40 -8.76 18.86
C PRO A 45 -26.98 -8.29 18.62
N ALA A 46 -26.12 -9.21 18.17
CA ALA A 46 -24.73 -8.91 17.87
C ALA A 46 -24.75 -7.70 16.92
N ALA A 47 -24.34 -6.53 17.42
CA ALA A 47 -24.53 -5.28 16.71
C ALA A 47 -23.86 -5.44 15.35
N SER A 48 -24.65 -5.33 14.27
CA SER A 48 -24.28 -5.86 12.96
C SER A 48 -22.85 -5.47 12.58
N LEU A 49 -22.12 -6.34 11.89
CA LEU A 49 -20.69 -6.15 11.63
C LEU A 49 -20.36 -4.72 11.12
N HIS A 50 -21.26 -4.17 10.29
CA HIS A 50 -21.34 -2.75 9.93
C HIS A 50 -21.28 -1.76 11.12
N LEU A 51 -22.21 -1.85 12.08
CA LEU A 51 -22.25 -0.98 13.27
C LEU A 51 -21.02 -1.15 14.17
N ARG A 52 -20.44 -2.36 14.25
CA ARG A 52 -19.19 -2.58 14.98
C ARG A 52 -18.00 -1.91 14.28
N ALA A 53 -17.88 -2.06 12.96
CA ALA A 53 -16.85 -1.40 12.17
C ALA A 53 -17.00 0.13 12.20
N ALA A 54 -18.22 0.66 12.11
CA ALA A 54 -18.50 2.08 12.23
C ALA A 54 -18.08 2.64 13.60
N ARG A 55 -18.25 1.89 14.70
CA ARG A 55 -17.77 2.28 16.04
C ARG A 55 -16.24 2.33 16.15
N VAL A 56 -15.52 1.46 15.43
CA VAL A 56 -14.05 1.53 15.36
C VAL A 56 -13.60 2.81 14.65
N LEU A 57 -14.19 3.13 13.49
CA LEU A 57 -13.87 4.37 12.77
C LEU A 57 -14.34 5.66 13.46
N GLU A 58 -15.32 5.57 14.35
CA GLU A 58 -15.70 6.68 15.23
C GLU A 58 -14.72 6.81 16.40
N GLY A 59 -14.41 5.71 17.08
CA GLY A 59 -13.46 5.68 18.20
C GLY A 59 -12.06 6.18 17.81
N ASN A 60 -11.59 5.83 16.62
CA ASN A 60 -10.26 6.19 16.12
C ASN A 60 -10.22 7.58 15.41
N TRP A 61 -11.29 8.37 15.45
CA TRP A 61 -11.34 9.71 14.85
C TRP A 61 -10.67 10.77 15.73
N THR A 62 -9.78 11.58 15.16
CA THR A 62 -9.06 12.66 15.85
C THR A 62 -9.71 14.04 15.73
N GLY A 63 -10.79 14.15 14.95
CA GLY A 63 -11.43 15.42 14.58
C GLY A 63 -11.14 15.87 13.15
N THR A 64 -10.01 15.48 12.56
CA THR A 64 -9.62 15.79 11.16
C THR A 64 -9.11 14.60 10.37
N SER A 65 -8.57 13.57 11.04
CA SER A 65 -8.11 12.32 10.44
C SER A 65 -8.35 11.13 11.37
N THR A 66 -8.18 9.92 10.88
CA THR A 66 -8.37 8.67 11.63
C THR A 66 -7.02 8.02 11.90
N VAL A 67 -6.73 7.64 13.15
CA VAL A 67 -5.52 6.86 13.49
C VAL A 67 -5.73 5.38 13.12
N PRO A 68 -4.69 4.62 12.72
CA PRO A 68 -4.82 3.17 12.55
C PRO A 68 -5.20 2.46 13.85
N SER A 69 -4.57 2.85 14.98
CA SER A 69 -5.02 2.56 16.35
C SER A 69 -4.47 3.60 17.34
N HIS A 70 -5.20 3.90 18.43
CA HIS A 70 -4.78 4.91 19.42
C HIS A 70 -3.54 4.54 20.25
N GLY A 71 -3.25 3.25 20.44
CA GLY A 71 -2.09 2.81 21.21
C GLY A 71 -0.82 2.79 20.35
N LEU A 72 -0.80 1.88 19.37
CA LEU A 72 0.41 1.57 18.60
C LEU A 72 0.72 2.59 17.49
N TYR A 73 -0.30 3.22 16.90
CA TYR A 73 -0.15 4.12 15.75
C TYR A 73 -0.91 5.45 15.95
N PRO A 74 -0.58 6.28 16.95
CA PRO A 74 -1.37 7.45 17.37
C PRO A 74 -1.32 8.67 16.41
N HIS A 75 -1.07 8.44 15.12
CA HIS A 75 -0.83 9.46 14.10
C HIS A 75 -1.61 9.16 12.81
N GLN A 76 -1.68 10.11 11.87
CA GLN A 76 -2.27 9.83 10.56
C GLN A 76 -1.24 9.16 9.66
N TRP A 77 -1.57 7.98 9.13
CA TRP A 77 -0.72 7.20 8.23
C TRP A 77 -1.25 7.20 6.80
N SER A 78 -0.35 7.25 5.82
CA SER A 78 -0.64 7.70 4.47
C SER A 78 -1.45 6.72 3.62
N TRP A 79 -1.09 5.43 3.63
CA TRP A 79 -1.90 4.40 2.96
C TRP A 79 -3.12 3.98 3.79
N ASP A 80 -3.03 4.03 5.12
CA ASP A 80 -4.15 3.81 6.05
C ASP A 80 -5.28 4.80 5.79
N SER A 81 -5.01 6.10 5.76
CA SER A 81 -5.99 7.14 5.44
C SER A 81 -6.67 6.92 4.09
N ALA A 82 -6.01 6.29 3.12
CA ALA A 82 -6.61 5.94 1.84
C ALA A 82 -7.59 4.76 1.95
N PHE A 83 -7.21 3.67 2.64
CA PHE A 83 -8.13 2.55 2.92
C PHE A 83 -9.28 2.95 3.87
N ILE A 84 -9.00 3.83 4.82
CA ILE A 84 -9.99 4.39 5.75
C ILE A 84 -10.96 5.30 4.99
N ALA A 85 -10.50 6.16 4.09
CA ALA A 85 -11.39 6.93 3.22
C ALA A 85 -12.24 6.04 2.30
N ILE A 86 -11.66 4.94 1.79
CA ILE A 86 -12.38 3.91 1.01
C ILE A 86 -13.55 3.33 1.81
N GLY A 87 -13.40 3.02 3.09
CA GLY A 87 -14.51 2.55 3.94
C GLY A 87 -15.46 3.66 4.41
N LEU A 88 -14.92 4.81 4.84
CA LEU A 88 -15.68 5.97 5.30
C LEU A 88 -16.64 6.49 4.24
N ARG A 89 -16.40 6.27 2.94
CA ARG A 89 -17.30 6.72 1.87
C ARG A 89 -18.73 6.17 2.00
N HIS A 90 -18.91 5.04 2.68
CA HIS A 90 -20.23 4.43 2.90
C HIS A 90 -20.94 4.95 4.16
N LEU A 91 -20.20 5.58 5.10
CA LEU A 91 -20.76 6.18 6.33
C LEU A 91 -20.91 7.70 6.23
N SER A 92 -19.91 8.36 5.65
CA SER A 92 -19.82 9.80 5.47
C SER A 92 -18.82 10.14 4.36
N PRO A 93 -19.29 10.32 3.11
CA PRO A 93 -18.47 10.86 2.02
C PRO A 93 -17.76 12.16 2.40
N LEU A 94 -18.33 12.97 3.29
CA LEU A 94 -17.70 14.17 3.83
C LEU A 94 -16.44 13.87 4.66
N ARG A 95 -16.49 12.91 5.61
CA ARG A 95 -15.30 12.51 6.37
C ARG A 95 -14.26 11.84 5.48
N ALA A 96 -14.69 11.03 4.52
CA ALA A 96 -13.79 10.39 3.55
C ALA A 96 -13.03 11.42 2.67
N GLN A 97 -13.69 12.53 2.30
CA GLN A 97 -13.01 13.66 1.66
C GLN A 97 -12.04 14.35 2.63
N THR A 98 -12.48 14.68 3.85
CA THR A 98 -11.65 15.36 4.86
C THR A 98 -10.38 14.58 5.19
N GLU A 99 -10.46 13.26 5.40
CA GLU A 99 -9.33 12.36 5.67
C GLU A 99 -8.20 12.55 4.63
N LEU A 100 -8.57 12.52 3.35
CA LEU A 100 -7.65 12.70 2.22
C LEU A 100 -7.20 14.16 2.06
N GLU A 101 -8.08 15.14 2.28
CA GLU A 101 -7.73 16.56 2.22
C GLU A 101 -6.73 16.97 3.32
N THR A 102 -6.84 16.38 4.53
CA THR A 102 -5.90 16.58 5.64
C THR A 102 -4.54 15.95 5.34
N LEU A 103 -4.50 14.70 4.84
CA LEU A 103 -3.25 14.05 4.45
C LEU A 103 -2.51 14.84 3.35
N LEU A 104 -3.23 15.24 2.29
CA LEU A 104 -2.64 16.02 1.21
C LEU A 104 -2.34 17.48 1.60
N GLY A 105 -2.84 17.95 2.74
CA GLY A 105 -2.41 19.19 3.40
C GLY A 105 -0.98 19.13 3.92
N ALA A 106 -0.46 17.94 4.23
CA ALA A 106 0.91 17.69 4.68
C ALA A 106 1.91 17.35 3.54
N GLN A 107 1.46 17.37 2.28
CA GLN A 107 2.29 17.13 1.10
C GLN A 107 3.44 18.15 1.01
N TRP A 108 4.65 17.68 0.66
CA TRP A 108 5.82 18.55 0.50
C TRP A 108 5.86 19.23 -0.88
N GLY A 109 6.63 20.31 -1.00
CA GLY A 109 6.76 21.10 -2.22
C GLY A 109 7.37 20.38 -3.44
N ASP A 110 8.14 19.31 -3.23
CA ASP A 110 8.61 18.44 -4.34
C ASP A 110 7.49 17.53 -4.91
N GLY A 111 6.41 17.35 -4.15
CA GLY A 111 5.24 16.55 -4.48
C GLY A 111 5.07 15.30 -3.59
N ARG A 112 6.05 14.92 -2.76
CA ARG A 112 5.93 13.68 -1.95
C ARG A 112 4.81 13.79 -0.92
N ILE A 113 4.07 12.70 -0.73
CA ILE A 113 3.16 12.54 0.41
C ILE A 113 3.91 11.74 1.49
N PRO A 114 4.16 12.30 2.68
CA PRO A 114 4.89 11.61 3.75
C PRO A 114 4.07 10.44 4.32
N HIS A 115 4.72 9.38 4.82
CA HIS A 115 4.02 8.20 5.35
C HIS A 115 3.29 8.45 6.68
N ILE A 116 3.85 9.30 7.54
CA ILE A 116 3.26 9.77 8.79
C ILE A 116 3.08 11.29 8.76
N VAL A 117 1.89 11.75 9.15
CA VAL A 117 1.59 13.13 9.57
C VAL A 117 1.35 13.13 11.08
N PHE A 118 2.19 13.84 11.82
CA PHE A 118 2.23 13.77 13.28
C PHE A 118 1.13 14.61 13.93
N ASN A 119 0.37 14.02 14.84
CA ASN A 119 -0.65 14.71 15.64
C ASN A 119 0.04 15.50 16.78
N PRO A 120 -0.06 16.84 16.83
CA PRO A 120 0.64 17.66 17.84
C PRO A 120 0.07 17.51 19.26
N SER A 121 -1.09 16.86 19.42
CA SER A 121 -1.70 16.57 20.73
C SER A 121 -1.16 15.29 21.38
N VAL A 122 -0.30 14.53 20.69
CA VAL A 122 0.25 13.25 21.16
C VAL A 122 1.64 13.46 21.76
N PRO A 123 1.97 12.84 22.91
CA PRO A 123 3.32 12.93 23.50
C PRO A 123 4.43 12.47 22.55
N LEU A 124 5.58 13.15 22.63
CA LEU A 124 6.72 12.93 21.73
C LEU A 124 7.30 11.51 21.82
N ASP A 125 7.17 10.88 22.99
CA ASP A 125 7.65 9.55 23.33
C ASP A 125 6.62 8.42 23.15
N ALA A 126 5.38 8.74 22.77
CA ALA A 126 4.32 7.75 22.52
C ALA A 126 4.45 7.02 21.17
N TYR A 127 5.36 7.46 20.28
CA TYR A 127 5.69 6.75 19.05
C TYR A 127 7.14 7.05 18.64
N PHE A 128 7.86 6.03 18.16
CA PHE A 128 9.22 6.17 17.62
C PHE A 128 9.34 5.48 16.25
N PRO A 129 9.91 6.14 15.22
CA PRO A 129 10.63 7.41 15.29
C PRO A 129 9.74 8.66 15.28
N SER A 130 10.01 9.53 16.25
CA SER A 130 9.25 10.71 16.66
C SER A 130 9.52 11.96 15.78
N PRO A 131 8.68 13.02 15.86
CA PRO A 131 8.88 14.29 15.17
C PRO A 131 10.28 14.90 15.27
N ASP A 132 10.93 14.79 16.43
CA ASP A 132 12.28 15.31 16.70
C ASP A 132 13.41 14.39 16.20
N PHE A 133 13.14 13.09 16.03
CA PHE A 133 14.00 12.23 15.22
C PHE A 133 13.92 12.64 13.74
N TRP A 134 12.72 12.85 13.19
CA TRP A 134 12.57 13.19 11.78
C TRP A 134 13.09 14.58 11.45
N ARG A 135 12.72 15.63 12.20
CA ARG A 135 13.16 17.03 11.96
C ARG A 135 12.72 17.60 10.60
N SER A 136 11.62 17.12 10.00
CA SER A 136 11.26 17.46 8.62
C SER A 136 11.07 18.97 8.37
N SER A 137 10.45 19.70 9.30
CA SER A 137 10.22 21.16 9.19
C SER A 137 11.52 22.01 9.17
N THR A 138 12.67 21.42 9.51
CA THR A 138 14.01 22.03 9.40
C THR A 138 14.87 21.33 8.36
N ALA A 139 15.18 20.04 8.52
CA ALA A 139 16.03 19.27 7.59
C ALA A 139 15.40 19.10 6.20
N GLY A 140 14.08 18.90 6.15
CA GLY A 140 13.29 18.72 4.91
C GLY A 140 12.91 20.03 4.23
N ARG A 141 13.27 21.18 4.81
CA ARG A 141 12.90 22.50 4.29
C ARG A 141 13.41 22.75 2.86
N ALA A 142 14.57 22.20 2.51
CA ALA A 142 15.13 22.29 1.16
C ALA A 142 14.35 21.46 0.12
N ALA A 143 13.78 20.32 0.54
CA ALA A 143 12.87 19.49 -0.25
C ALA A 143 11.41 19.98 -0.20
N GLY A 144 11.14 21.09 0.50
CA GLY A 144 9.82 21.72 0.56
C GLY A 144 8.88 21.16 1.63
N ALA A 145 9.40 20.54 2.69
CA ALA A 145 8.59 20.08 3.82
C ALA A 145 7.72 21.20 4.44
N PRO A 146 6.49 20.91 4.92
CA PRO A 146 5.64 21.88 5.59
C PRO A 146 6.33 22.58 6.77
N ARG A 147 6.04 23.88 6.95
CA ARG A 147 6.66 24.70 8.01
C ARG A 147 6.07 24.47 9.40
N THR A 148 4.80 24.10 9.48
CA THR A 148 4.00 24.06 10.71
C THR A 148 3.46 22.67 11.05
N VAL A 149 3.34 21.78 10.06
CA VAL A 149 2.92 20.38 10.25
C VAL A 149 4.20 19.54 10.35
N GLN A 150 4.38 18.83 11.46
CA GLN A 150 5.47 17.85 11.55
C GLN A 150 5.09 16.59 10.78
N THR A 151 6.05 16.07 10.02
CA THR A 151 5.86 14.88 9.20
C THR A 151 7.09 13.99 9.29
N SER A 152 6.93 12.72 8.94
CA SER A 152 8.04 11.91 8.45
C SER A 152 8.63 12.47 7.13
N GLY A 153 9.77 11.93 6.67
CA GLY A 153 10.37 12.31 5.38
C GLY A 153 10.35 11.26 4.27
N ILE A 154 10.00 10.02 4.60
CA ILE A 154 9.77 8.92 3.65
C ILE A 154 8.29 8.82 3.27
N VAL A 155 7.98 8.10 2.18
CA VAL A 155 6.62 8.00 1.59
C VAL A 155 5.95 6.66 1.89
N GLN A 156 4.75 6.39 1.36
CA GLN A 156 4.04 5.10 1.45
C GLN A 156 3.31 4.77 0.13
N PRO A 157 2.73 3.56 -0.07
CA PRO A 157 2.17 3.17 -1.35
C PRO A 157 1.10 4.13 -1.91
N PRO A 158 1.15 4.47 -3.21
CA PRO A 158 0.36 5.54 -3.83
C PRO A 158 -1.11 5.17 -4.15
N VAL A 159 -1.85 4.60 -3.19
CA VAL A 159 -3.28 4.26 -3.30
C VAL A 159 -4.22 5.49 -3.30
N HIS A 160 -3.69 6.68 -3.05
CA HIS A 160 -4.44 7.92 -2.79
C HIS A 160 -5.38 8.38 -3.91
N ALA A 161 -5.01 8.20 -5.18
CA ALA A 161 -5.88 8.64 -6.29
C ALA A 161 -7.02 7.65 -6.55
N LEU A 162 -6.78 6.34 -6.38
CA LEU A 162 -7.84 5.34 -6.36
C LEU A 162 -8.85 5.63 -5.23
N ALA A 163 -8.37 5.91 -4.02
CA ALA A 163 -9.23 6.30 -2.90
C ALA A 163 -10.03 7.58 -3.21
N ALA A 164 -9.39 8.64 -3.72
CA ALA A 164 -10.09 9.89 -4.08
C ALA A 164 -11.15 9.70 -5.17
N TRP A 165 -10.91 8.82 -6.16
CA TRP A 165 -11.89 8.47 -7.19
C TRP A 165 -13.08 7.68 -6.60
N LEU A 166 -12.83 6.67 -5.78
CA LEU A 166 -13.88 5.89 -5.12
C LEU A 166 -14.75 6.75 -4.19
N VAL A 167 -14.12 7.67 -3.44
CA VAL A 167 -14.81 8.65 -2.57
C VAL A 167 -15.68 9.62 -3.39
N HIS A 168 -15.21 10.05 -4.57
CA HIS A 168 -16.04 10.81 -5.50
C HIS A 168 -17.24 9.99 -6.00
N GLN A 169 -17.03 8.73 -6.39
CA GLN A 169 -18.11 7.86 -6.91
C GLN A 169 -19.23 7.59 -5.88
N ALA A 170 -18.93 7.62 -4.59
CA ALA A 170 -19.94 7.44 -3.53
C ALA A 170 -20.89 8.66 -3.39
N ASP A 171 -20.38 9.88 -3.58
CA ASP A 171 -21.21 11.09 -3.67
C ASP A 171 -20.61 12.14 -4.63
N PRO A 172 -20.93 12.05 -5.93
CA PRO A 172 -20.49 13.04 -6.91
C PRO A 172 -21.08 14.43 -6.66
N GLY A 173 -22.25 14.53 -6.00
CA GLY A 173 -22.92 15.80 -5.71
C GLY A 173 -22.18 16.60 -4.64
N LEU A 174 -21.83 15.96 -3.53
CA LEU A 174 -20.96 16.53 -2.50
C LEU A 174 -19.56 16.79 -3.05
N SER A 175 -18.99 15.85 -3.80
CA SER A 175 -17.66 16.02 -4.40
C SER A 175 -17.58 17.22 -5.35
N ARG A 176 -18.63 17.51 -6.13
CA ARG A 176 -18.70 18.68 -7.02
C ARG A 176 -18.99 19.96 -6.26
N SER A 177 -19.96 19.97 -5.35
CA SER A 177 -20.29 21.18 -4.56
C SER A 177 -19.15 21.62 -3.63
N ARG A 178 -18.34 20.67 -3.12
CA ARG A 178 -17.09 20.97 -2.41
C ARG A 178 -15.90 21.27 -3.32
N SER A 179 -15.97 21.08 -4.64
CA SER A 179 -14.82 21.13 -5.56
C SER A 179 -13.65 20.22 -5.14
N PHE A 180 -13.97 19.04 -4.59
CA PHE A 180 -13.00 18.09 -4.02
C PHE A 180 -11.96 17.62 -5.05
N LEU A 181 -12.40 16.99 -6.14
CA LEU A 181 -11.48 16.51 -7.19
C LEU A 181 -10.62 17.64 -7.78
N SER A 182 -11.16 18.86 -7.91
CA SER A 182 -10.44 20.03 -8.41
C SER A 182 -9.27 20.45 -7.51
N ARG A 183 -9.38 20.25 -6.18
CA ARG A 183 -8.26 20.44 -5.23
C ARG A 183 -7.30 19.26 -5.20
N MET A 184 -7.83 18.04 -5.29
CA MET A 184 -7.06 16.80 -5.15
C MET A 184 -6.20 16.51 -6.38
N TYR A 185 -6.75 16.68 -7.59
CA TYR A 185 -6.09 16.32 -8.85
C TYR A 185 -4.68 16.93 -9.03
N PRO A 186 -4.43 18.25 -8.87
CA PRO A 186 -3.08 18.80 -9.05
C PRO A 186 -2.08 18.29 -8.00
N ARG A 187 -2.53 18.00 -6.78
CA ARG A 187 -1.71 17.45 -5.69
C ARG A 187 -1.34 15.99 -5.95
N LEU A 188 -2.32 15.15 -6.29
CA LEU A 188 -2.11 13.75 -6.70
C LEU A 188 -1.25 13.67 -7.97
N ALA A 189 -1.45 14.59 -8.93
CA ALA A 189 -0.63 14.69 -10.13
C ALA A 189 0.85 15.03 -9.82
N ALA A 190 1.11 15.88 -8.81
CA ALA A 190 2.45 16.19 -8.35
C ALA A 190 3.10 15.02 -7.59
N TRP A 191 2.32 14.28 -6.80
CA TRP A 191 2.74 13.05 -6.10
C TRP A 191 3.20 11.95 -7.05
N HIS A 192 2.38 11.63 -8.05
CA HIS A 192 2.75 10.70 -9.11
C HIS A 192 4.00 11.14 -9.88
N ARG A 193 4.11 12.45 -10.17
CA ARG A 193 5.29 13.01 -10.84
C ARG A 193 6.54 12.87 -9.97
N TYR A 194 6.46 13.08 -8.65
CA TYR A 194 7.58 12.82 -7.73
C TYR A 194 8.05 11.38 -7.87
N LEU A 195 7.16 10.39 -7.72
CA LEU A 195 7.54 8.97 -7.83
C LEU A 195 8.21 8.65 -9.17
N LEU A 196 7.56 9.01 -10.27
CA LEU A 196 7.99 8.69 -11.63
C LEU A 196 9.26 9.43 -12.12
N HIS A 197 9.82 10.37 -11.35
CA HIS A 197 11.04 11.12 -11.71
C HIS A 197 12.10 11.15 -10.60
N ARG A 198 11.73 10.85 -9.34
CA ARG A 198 12.62 10.89 -8.15
C ARG A 198 12.78 9.52 -7.49
N ARG A 199 11.86 8.59 -7.73
CA ARG A 199 11.97 7.19 -7.29
C ARG A 199 12.31 6.22 -8.43
N ASP A 200 12.41 6.64 -9.70
CA ASP A 200 12.93 5.79 -10.79
C ASP A 200 14.46 5.62 -10.70
N LEU A 201 14.92 4.99 -9.61
CA LEU A 201 16.34 4.72 -9.35
C LEU A 201 16.84 3.51 -10.15
N GLY A 202 15.92 2.63 -10.56
CA GLY A 202 16.17 1.51 -11.46
C GLY A 202 16.26 1.88 -12.95
N GLY A 203 15.92 3.12 -13.33
CA GLY A 203 15.96 3.63 -14.70
C GLY A 203 15.00 2.91 -15.66
N GLY A 204 13.86 2.45 -15.16
CA GLY A 204 12.88 1.63 -15.89
C GLY A 204 11.45 2.14 -15.83
N GLY A 205 11.23 3.36 -15.35
CA GLY A 205 9.92 3.96 -15.13
C GLY A 205 9.18 3.47 -13.88
N LEU A 206 9.72 2.49 -13.15
CA LEU A 206 9.14 1.97 -11.91
C LEU A 206 9.70 2.72 -10.69
N ALA A 207 8.82 3.00 -9.73
CA ALA A 207 9.22 3.60 -8.47
C ALA A 207 9.94 2.57 -7.58
N SER A 208 11.14 2.90 -7.14
CA SER A 208 11.90 2.19 -6.11
C SER A 208 11.56 2.74 -4.73
N VAL A 209 11.40 1.89 -3.72
CA VAL A 209 11.37 2.30 -2.31
C VAL A 209 12.80 2.43 -1.78
N VAL A 210 13.09 3.46 -0.97
CA VAL A 210 14.43 3.71 -0.39
C VAL A 210 14.53 3.37 1.11
N HIS A 211 13.42 2.92 1.69
CA HIS A 211 13.33 2.43 3.07
C HIS A 211 12.23 1.36 3.14
N PRO A 212 12.37 0.25 3.89
CA PRO A 212 11.34 -0.80 3.99
C PRO A 212 9.93 -0.28 4.33
N TRP A 213 9.83 0.60 5.33
CA TRP A 213 8.61 1.34 5.69
C TRP A 213 7.90 2.09 4.54
N GLU A 214 8.57 2.39 3.41
CA GLU A 214 7.91 3.01 2.27
C GLU A 214 6.99 2.06 1.48
N GLN A 215 7.20 0.76 1.61
CA GLN A 215 6.36 -0.23 0.97
C GLN A 215 5.18 -0.64 1.86
N GLY A 216 5.33 -0.49 3.19
CA GLY A 216 4.31 -0.81 4.19
C GLY A 216 4.41 -2.22 4.78
N MET A 217 5.23 -3.11 4.20
CA MET A 217 5.50 -4.46 4.69
C MET A 217 6.84 -4.55 5.41
N ASP A 218 7.00 -3.77 6.50
CA ASP A 218 8.30 -3.33 7.03
C ASP A 218 9.40 -4.39 7.19
N ASN A 219 9.06 -5.61 7.67
CA ASN A 219 10.01 -6.70 7.91
C ASN A 219 9.84 -7.89 6.95
N SER A 220 9.22 -7.68 5.79
CA SER A 220 9.09 -8.71 4.76
C SER A 220 10.47 -9.28 4.38
N PRO A 221 10.61 -10.61 4.18
CA PRO A 221 11.91 -11.22 3.84
C PRO A 221 12.53 -10.67 2.55
N CYS A 222 11.71 -10.10 1.66
CA CYS A 222 12.17 -9.36 0.47
C CYS A 222 13.18 -8.24 0.79
N TRP A 223 13.25 -7.73 2.02
CA TRP A 223 14.20 -6.69 2.41
C TRP A 223 15.52 -7.25 2.95
N ASP A 224 15.61 -8.52 3.34
CA ASP A 224 16.76 -9.05 4.10
C ASP A 224 18.08 -8.98 3.32
N ALA A 225 18.07 -9.42 2.06
CA ALA A 225 19.24 -9.33 1.19
C ALA A 225 19.63 -7.86 0.86
N PRO A 226 18.72 -6.96 0.45
CA PRO A 226 19.03 -5.53 0.33
C PRO A 226 19.54 -4.86 1.62
N LEU A 227 18.94 -5.19 2.77
CA LEU A 227 19.32 -4.65 4.10
C LEU A 227 20.65 -5.20 4.61
N SER A 228 21.13 -6.35 4.11
CA SER A 228 22.40 -6.95 4.52
C SER A 228 23.58 -5.97 4.44
N ARG A 229 23.57 -5.07 3.45
CA ARG A 229 24.55 -4.01 3.20
C ARG A 229 24.53 -2.89 4.26
N VAL A 230 23.36 -2.62 4.84
CA VAL A 230 23.16 -1.50 5.77
C VAL A 230 23.80 -1.84 7.13
N THR A 231 24.80 -1.04 7.52
CA THR A 231 25.39 -1.11 8.86
C THR A 231 24.41 -0.52 9.89
N PRO A 232 23.88 -1.30 10.85
CA PRO A 232 22.85 -0.84 11.77
C PRO A 232 23.33 0.29 12.69
N ALA A 233 22.41 1.16 13.08
CA ALA A 233 22.59 2.07 14.19
C ALA A 233 22.83 1.27 15.49
N ALA A 234 23.69 1.78 16.37
CA ALA A 234 23.99 1.11 17.64
C ALA A 234 22.73 1.06 18.51
N ALA A 235 22.34 -0.11 19.00
CA ALA A 235 21.08 -0.33 19.75
C ALA A 235 20.80 0.69 20.88
N ARG A 236 21.85 1.19 21.53
CA ARG A 236 21.79 2.24 22.56
C ARG A 236 21.53 3.68 22.06
N SER A 237 21.27 3.89 20.76
CA SER A 237 21.00 5.21 20.17
C SER A 237 19.53 5.44 19.81
N PHE A 238 18.64 4.50 20.14
CA PHE A 238 17.19 4.62 19.97
C PHE A 238 16.45 3.87 21.10
N ARG A 239 15.16 4.18 21.28
CA ARG A 239 14.24 3.38 22.10
C ARG A 239 13.10 2.91 21.19
N ARG A 240 12.75 1.64 21.27
CA ARG A 240 11.57 1.07 20.64
C ARG A 240 10.34 1.34 21.50
N ALA A 241 9.36 2.05 20.95
CA ALA A 241 8.06 2.30 21.58
C ALA A 241 7.00 1.28 21.13
N ASP A 242 7.20 0.61 20.00
CA ASP A 242 6.34 -0.47 19.49
C ASP A 242 6.26 -1.67 20.46
N LEU A 243 7.36 -1.91 21.19
CA LEU A 243 7.45 -2.95 22.23
C LEU A 243 6.68 -2.60 23.53
N ASP A 244 6.24 -1.35 23.73
CA ASP A 244 5.34 -1.01 24.84
C ASP A 244 3.88 -1.45 24.56
N HIS A 245 3.58 -1.90 23.32
CA HIS A 245 2.22 -2.09 22.80
C HIS A 245 1.98 -3.42 22.06
N GLY A 246 2.91 -4.38 22.09
CA GLY A 246 2.74 -5.72 21.50
C GLY A 246 3.82 -6.71 21.94
N SER A 247 3.69 -7.99 21.57
CA SER A 247 4.76 -8.97 21.83
C SER A 247 6.01 -8.64 21.01
N ALA A 248 7.18 -8.85 21.60
CA ALA A 248 8.46 -8.72 20.88
C ALA A 248 8.64 -9.80 19.80
N GLU A 249 7.97 -10.95 19.95
CA GLU A 249 8.06 -12.07 19.00
C GLU A 249 7.29 -11.79 17.71
N ASP A 250 6.22 -10.99 17.78
CA ASP A 250 5.33 -10.61 16.68
C ASP A 250 5.89 -9.45 15.83
N ARG A 251 7.02 -8.84 16.22
CA ARG A 251 7.52 -7.56 15.67
C ARG A 251 8.91 -7.72 15.03
N PRO A 252 9.44 -6.71 14.31
CA PRO A 252 10.79 -6.76 13.74
C PRO A 252 11.86 -6.88 14.84
N THR A 253 13.06 -7.37 14.52
CA THR A 253 14.15 -7.52 15.50
C THR A 253 14.86 -6.19 15.76
N ASP A 254 15.65 -6.12 16.84
CA ASP A 254 16.49 -4.93 17.13
C ASP A 254 17.60 -4.71 16.08
N LEU A 255 18.02 -5.77 15.36
CA LEU A 255 18.93 -5.66 14.22
C LEU A 255 18.23 -4.96 13.04
N ASP A 256 16.99 -5.33 12.78
CA ASP A 256 16.17 -4.71 11.72
C ASP A 256 15.89 -3.24 12.05
N TYR A 257 15.44 -2.96 13.28
CA TYR A 257 15.26 -1.59 13.78
C TYR A 257 16.55 -0.77 13.72
N GLY A 258 17.70 -1.35 14.05
CA GLY A 258 18.99 -0.70 13.89
C GLY A 258 19.25 -0.27 12.45
N ARG A 259 18.90 -1.08 11.45
CA ARG A 259 19.02 -0.74 10.02
C ARG A 259 17.98 0.28 9.57
N TYR A 260 16.73 0.20 10.04
CA TYR A 260 15.69 1.18 9.75
C TYR A 260 16.09 2.57 10.29
N VAL A 261 16.46 2.64 11.58
CA VAL A 261 16.92 3.88 12.23
C VAL A 261 18.16 4.45 11.53
N ARG A 262 19.04 3.60 10.98
CA ARG A 262 20.16 4.04 10.14
C ARG A 262 19.68 4.67 8.83
N LEU A 263 18.91 3.94 8.01
CA LEU A 263 18.43 4.46 6.72
C LEU A 263 17.65 5.77 6.88
N ALA A 264 16.76 5.85 7.87
CA ALA A 264 16.00 7.07 8.16
C ALA A 264 16.89 8.22 8.69
N THR A 265 17.96 7.93 9.43
CA THR A 265 18.97 8.90 9.86
C THR A 265 19.77 9.46 8.69
N ASP A 266 20.35 8.58 7.87
CA ASP A 266 21.19 8.96 6.74
C ASP A 266 20.38 9.69 5.66
N TYR A 267 19.13 9.27 5.41
CA TYR A 267 18.25 9.96 4.47
C TYR A 267 17.86 11.36 4.97
N ARG A 268 17.55 11.52 6.27
CA ARG A 268 17.29 12.83 6.91
C ARG A 268 18.51 13.75 6.82
N ASP A 269 19.69 13.25 7.16
CA ASP A 269 20.90 14.07 7.29
C ASP A 269 21.57 14.33 5.93
N GLY A 270 21.27 13.50 4.93
CA GLY A 270 21.43 13.80 3.50
C GLY A 270 20.37 14.75 2.93
N GLY A 271 19.57 15.43 3.76
CA GLY A 271 18.59 16.44 3.34
C GLY A 271 17.37 15.87 2.58
N TYR A 272 17.08 14.58 2.78
CA TYR A 272 16.07 13.79 2.07
C TYR A 272 16.26 13.71 0.55
N ALA A 273 17.53 13.78 0.11
CA ALA A 273 17.93 13.59 -1.28
C ALA A 273 17.77 12.14 -1.73
N ASP A 274 17.03 11.94 -2.82
CA ASP A 274 16.66 10.63 -3.33
C ASP A 274 17.83 9.98 -4.09
N GLY A 275 18.01 8.66 -3.95
CA GLY A 275 19.05 7.91 -4.65
C GLY A 275 20.45 7.93 -4.02
N ALA A 276 20.62 8.52 -2.83
CA ALA A 276 21.92 8.60 -2.13
C ALA A 276 22.21 7.44 -1.15
N GLY A 277 21.29 6.49 -0.98
CA GLY A 277 21.37 5.42 0.04
C GLY A 277 21.74 4.02 -0.47
N GLU A 278 22.09 3.13 0.45
CA GLU A 278 22.53 1.73 0.23
C GLU A 278 21.38 0.73 -0.04
N PHE A 279 20.13 1.19 0.11
CA PHE A 279 18.89 0.45 -0.12
C PHE A 279 18.06 1.16 -1.20
N ALA A 280 17.69 0.42 -2.26
CA ALA A 280 16.71 0.84 -3.26
C ALA A 280 16.11 -0.41 -3.91
N VAL A 281 14.78 -0.58 -3.86
CA VAL A 281 14.10 -1.79 -4.37
C VAL A 281 12.86 -1.41 -5.17
N GLU A 282 12.72 -1.92 -6.41
CA GLU A 282 11.49 -1.82 -7.18
C GLU A 282 10.52 -2.91 -6.70
N ASP A 283 9.40 -2.51 -6.07
CA ASP A 283 8.42 -3.42 -5.47
C ASP A 283 7.16 -3.59 -6.34
N PRO A 284 6.61 -4.81 -6.51
CA PRO A 284 5.45 -5.03 -7.36
C PRO A 284 4.16 -4.37 -6.86
N ALA A 285 3.91 -4.35 -5.55
CA ALA A 285 2.68 -3.81 -4.96
C ALA A 285 2.65 -2.28 -4.99
N PHE A 286 3.74 -1.63 -4.62
CA PHE A 286 3.91 -0.18 -4.67
C PHE A 286 3.69 0.34 -6.08
N ASN A 287 4.24 -0.36 -7.09
CA ASN A 287 4.06 -0.01 -8.49
C ASN A 287 2.66 -0.38 -9.02
N ALA A 288 2.08 -1.51 -8.63
CA ALA A 288 0.69 -1.83 -8.98
C ALA A 288 -0.29 -0.78 -8.44
N LEU A 289 -0.11 -0.32 -7.20
CA LEU A 289 -0.92 0.77 -6.64
C LEU A 289 -0.68 2.11 -7.35
N LEU A 290 0.55 2.38 -7.82
CA LEU A 290 0.86 3.56 -8.64
C LEU A 290 0.11 3.54 -9.99
N ILE A 291 0.06 2.38 -10.63
CA ILE A 291 -0.60 2.15 -11.92
C ILE A 291 -2.13 2.24 -11.76
N ALA A 292 -2.70 1.59 -10.74
CA ALA A 292 -4.13 1.69 -10.42
C ALA A 292 -4.52 3.15 -10.14
N SER A 293 -3.69 3.91 -9.43
CA SER A 293 -3.90 5.35 -9.22
C SER A 293 -3.64 6.21 -10.47
N GLU A 294 -2.80 5.82 -11.45
CA GLU A 294 -2.71 6.51 -12.75
C GLU A 294 -3.99 6.29 -13.59
N HIS A 295 -4.59 5.10 -13.55
CA HIS A 295 -5.93 4.86 -14.13
C HIS A 295 -7.00 5.71 -13.41
N ALA A 296 -6.95 5.81 -12.08
CA ALA A 296 -7.85 6.69 -11.32
C ALA A 296 -7.63 8.19 -11.66
N LEU A 297 -6.38 8.63 -11.85
CA LEU A 297 -6.08 9.99 -12.34
C LEU A 297 -6.59 10.24 -13.77
N ALA A 298 -6.65 9.22 -14.63
CA ALA A 298 -7.27 9.35 -15.94
C ALA A 298 -8.79 9.61 -15.81
N ALA A 299 -9.48 8.89 -14.93
CA ALA A 299 -10.91 9.06 -14.67
C ALA A 299 -11.21 10.41 -13.99
N ILE A 300 -10.43 10.82 -12.99
CA ILE A 300 -10.52 12.13 -12.35
C ILE A 300 -10.30 13.26 -13.37
N ALA A 301 -9.34 13.11 -14.29
CA ALA A 301 -9.14 14.09 -15.35
C ALA A 301 -10.38 14.22 -16.26
N GLN A 302 -11.02 13.11 -16.63
CA GLN A 302 -12.23 13.09 -17.46
C GLN A 302 -13.44 13.75 -16.76
N GLU A 303 -13.67 13.45 -15.48
CA GLU A 303 -14.70 14.08 -14.65
C GLU A 303 -14.46 15.60 -14.48
N LEU A 304 -13.20 16.05 -14.51
CA LEU A 304 -12.83 17.46 -14.52
C LEU A 304 -12.81 18.09 -15.93
N GLY A 305 -13.32 17.41 -16.96
CA GLY A 305 -13.42 17.91 -18.34
C GLY A 305 -12.10 17.93 -19.13
N ALA A 306 -11.06 17.24 -18.64
CA ALA A 306 -9.75 17.15 -19.29
C ALA A 306 -9.51 15.76 -19.92
N ALA A 307 -8.59 15.69 -20.89
CA ALA A 307 -8.25 14.45 -21.56
C ALA A 307 -7.44 13.49 -20.66
N GLY A 308 -8.09 12.44 -20.13
CA GLY A 308 -7.44 11.38 -19.35
C GLY A 308 -6.50 10.46 -20.15
N THR A 309 -6.45 10.56 -21.48
CA THR A 309 -5.72 9.64 -22.37
C THR A 309 -4.22 9.55 -22.05
N ALA A 310 -3.57 10.67 -21.75
CA ALA A 310 -2.14 10.70 -21.41
C ALA A 310 -1.81 10.01 -20.07
N ARG A 311 -2.78 9.95 -19.15
CA ARG A 311 -2.70 9.21 -17.87
C ARG A 311 -2.94 7.72 -18.10
N HIS A 312 -3.99 7.38 -18.84
CA HIS A 312 -4.32 5.99 -19.19
C HIS A 312 -3.17 5.29 -19.92
N ALA A 313 -2.65 5.92 -21.00
CA ALA A 313 -1.52 5.38 -21.75
C ALA A 313 -0.22 5.32 -20.95
N ARG A 314 -0.09 6.08 -19.85
CA ARG A 314 1.03 5.91 -18.92
C ARG A 314 0.82 4.67 -18.06
N ALA A 315 -0.38 4.48 -17.50
CA ALA A 315 -0.68 3.29 -16.70
C ALA A 315 -0.42 2.00 -17.51
N GLU A 316 -0.84 1.93 -18.78
CA GLU A 316 -0.53 0.81 -19.68
C GLU A 316 0.98 0.57 -19.86
N ARG A 317 1.78 1.62 -20.11
CA ARG A 317 3.25 1.50 -20.21
C ARG A 317 3.91 1.07 -18.91
N LEU A 318 3.38 1.50 -17.76
CA LEU A 318 3.89 1.10 -16.46
C LEU A 318 3.52 -0.36 -16.14
N THR A 319 2.35 -0.85 -16.55
CA THR A 319 2.01 -2.29 -16.50
C THR A 319 2.96 -3.10 -17.37
N ALA A 320 3.30 -2.62 -18.57
CA ALA A 320 4.28 -3.28 -19.44
C ALA A 320 5.67 -3.32 -18.78
N ALA A 321 6.16 -2.21 -18.20
CA ALA A 321 7.42 -2.16 -17.48
C ALA A 321 7.42 -3.04 -16.22
N LEU A 322 6.29 -3.17 -15.52
CA LEU A 322 6.11 -4.06 -14.37
C LEU A 322 6.28 -5.53 -14.79
N VAL A 323 5.64 -5.93 -15.89
CA VAL A 323 5.79 -7.27 -16.49
C VAL A 323 7.22 -7.49 -16.97
N GLU A 324 7.81 -6.57 -17.72
CA GLU A 324 9.16 -6.71 -18.28
C GLU A 324 10.24 -6.86 -17.20
N ARG A 325 10.10 -6.16 -16.06
CA ARG A 325 11.17 -6.03 -15.06
C ARG A 325 11.01 -6.93 -13.84
N LEU A 326 9.78 -7.25 -13.44
CA LEU A 326 9.48 -7.89 -12.15
C LEU A 326 8.79 -9.27 -12.28
N TRP A 327 8.26 -9.66 -13.44
CA TRP A 327 7.64 -10.99 -13.63
C TRP A 327 8.69 -12.07 -13.88
N ASP A 328 8.63 -13.15 -13.09
CA ASP A 328 9.33 -14.40 -13.41
C ASP A 328 8.32 -15.42 -13.99
N PRO A 329 8.47 -15.84 -15.26
CA PRO A 329 7.56 -16.78 -15.92
C PRO A 329 7.79 -18.25 -15.54
N ALA A 330 8.92 -18.61 -14.92
CA ALA A 330 9.17 -19.96 -14.42
C ALA A 330 8.53 -20.18 -13.04
N GLU A 331 8.61 -19.16 -12.19
CA GLU A 331 7.97 -19.11 -10.87
C GLU A 331 6.48 -18.70 -10.93
N GLY A 332 6.04 -18.09 -12.04
CA GLY A 332 4.65 -17.68 -12.24
C GLY A 332 4.22 -16.56 -11.29
N MET A 333 5.14 -15.64 -10.95
CA MET A 333 4.94 -14.62 -9.93
C MET A 333 5.76 -13.34 -10.19
N PHE A 334 5.33 -12.20 -9.65
CA PHE A 334 6.16 -10.99 -9.61
C PHE A 334 7.06 -10.97 -8.36
N PHE A 335 8.31 -10.53 -8.52
CA PHE A 335 9.28 -10.39 -7.43
C PHE A 335 9.76 -8.95 -7.26
N CYS A 336 10.17 -8.60 -6.05
CA CYS A 336 10.88 -7.35 -5.79
C CYS A 336 12.25 -7.37 -6.49
N ARG A 337 12.72 -6.22 -7.00
CA ARG A 337 14.02 -6.10 -7.68
C ARG A 337 14.96 -5.15 -6.95
N ASP A 338 16.04 -5.69 -6.40
CA ASP A 338 17.10 -4.91 -5.77
C ASP A 338 17.86 -4.12 -6.85
N VAL A 339 17.80 -2.79 -6.81
CA VAL A 339 18.43 -1.90 -7.81
C VAL A 339 19.96 -2.06 -7.81
N TYR A 340 20.54 -2.57 -6.72
CA TYR A 340 21.99 -2.80 -6.57
C TYR A 340 22.38 -4.30 -6.58
N GLY A 341 21.41 -5.21 -6.79
CA GLY A 341 21.58 -6.64 -6.54
C GLY A 341 22.58 -7.41 -7.42
N GLY A 342 22.99 -6.88 -8.57
CA GLY A 342 23.93 -7.56 -9.49
C GLY A 342 25.40 -7.23 -9.30
N ASP A 343 25.74 -6.12 -8.61
CA ASP A 343 27.13 -5.67 -8.47
C ASP A 343 27.97 -6.58 -7.53
N ALA A 344 27.35 -7.59 -6.91
CA ALA A 344 27.97 -8.51 -5.96
C ALA A 344 28.66 -9.76 -6.57
N ARG A 345 28.58 -9.97 -7.90
CA ARG A 345 29.07 -11.19 -8.58
C ARG A 345 30.41 -11.03 -9.32
N ASP A 346 31.39 -10.37 -8.72
CA ASP A 346 32.79 -10.44 -9.19
C ASP A 346 33.83 -10.43 -8.04
N GLY A 347 33.41 -10.82 -6.83
CA GLY A 347 34.28 -11.04 -5.67
C GLY A 347 35.05 -12.37 -5.75
N GLY A 348 35.78 -12.59 -6.84
CA GLY A 348 36.42 -13.87 -7.16
C GLY A 348 37.46 -14.34 -6.12
N GLU A 349 37.42 -15.64 -5.80
CA GLU A 349 38.39 -16.27 -4.90
C GLU A 349 39.82 -16.13 -5.43
N SER A 350 40.67 -15.42 -4.68
CA SER A 350 42.11 -15.31 -4.95
C SER A 350 42.90 -15.64 -3.68
N GLY A 351 43.01 -16.94 -3.40
CA GLY A 351 43.88 -17.44 -2.34
C GLY A 351 45.35 -17.12 -2.66
N ALA A 352 46.00 -16.34 -1.80
CA ALA A 352 47.42 -16.02 -1.91
C ALA A 352 48.16 -16.46 -0.65
N HIS A 353 49.01 -17.48 -0.78
CA HIS A 353 49.96 -17.85 0.28
C HIS A 353 50.92 -16.69 0.57
N GLY A 354 51.24 -16.47 1.84
CA GLY A 354 52.22 -15.46 2.23
C GLY A 354 53.65 -15.83 1.85
N SER A 355 54.47 -14.81 1.61
CA SER A 355 55.93 -14.92 1.74
C SER A 355 56.52 -13.60 2.24
N GLU A 356 57.50 -13.67 3.14
CA GLU A 356 58.16 -12.50 3.72
C GLU A 356 59.29 -11.99 2.81
N ARG A 357 59.42 -10.66 2.69
CA ARG A 357 60.63 -9.82 2.43
C ARG A 357 60.14 -8.45 1.92
N GLY A 358 60.83 -7.33 2.16
CA GLY A 358 62.02 -7.11 2.98
C GLY A 358 62.50 -5.66 2.77
N SER A 359 62.83 -4.95 3.87
CA SER A 359 63.01 -3.49 3.86
C SER A 359 64.20 -2.99 3.02
N ARG A 360 64.04 -1.83 2.35
CA ARG A 360 65.13 -0.90 2.03
C ARG A 360 64.63 0.54 1.84
N SER A 361 65.54 1.50 1.95
CA SER A 361 65.27 2.94 2.10
C SER A 361 65.98 3.81 1.04
N GLY A 362 65.59 5.08 0.95
CA GLY A 362 66.10 6.07 -0.01
C GLY A 362 64.96 7.01 -0.44
N ALA A 363 64.64 8.15 0.17
CA ALA A 363 65.40 9.24 0.82
C ALA A 363 65.79 10.39 -0.14
N LEU A 364 65.46 11.62 0.32
CA LEU A 364 65.86 12.95 -0.18
C LEU A 364 65.13 13.53 -1.42
N ALA A 365 64.98 14.86 -1.36
CA ALA A 365 64.38 15.79 -2.32
C ALA A 365 65.48 16.86 -2.68
N PRO A 366 65.27 18.15 -3.09
CA PRO A 366 64.02 18.93 -3.27
C PRO A 366 63.97 19.98 -4.45
N GLU A 367 62.84 20.70 -4.49
CA GLU A 367 62.71 22.17 -4.68
C GLU A 367 62.61 22.91 -6.06
N ARG A 368 61.92 24.07 -5.95
CA ARG A 368 61.86 25.30 -6.82
C ARG A 368 60.92 25.26 -8.05
N ARG A 369 59.82 26.06 -8.06
CA ARG A 369 59.65 27.51 -8.45
C ARG A 369 59.79 27.70 -9.97
N SER A 370 58.88 28.35 -10.71
CA SER A 370 58.19 29.66 -10.53
C SER A 370 56.72 29.60 -11.05
N ALA A 371 55.77 30.53 -10.80
CA ALA A 371 55.62 31.93 -11.28
C ALA A 371 55.85 32.11 -12.81
N GLU A 372 55.05 32.86 -13.59
CA GLU A 372 53.99 33.84 -13.26
C GLU A 372 53.07 34.16 -14.49
N SER A 373 51.96 34.89 -14.27
CA SER A 373 51.22 35.80 -15.19
C SER A 373 50.94 35.44 -16.67
N SER A 374 49.65 35.47 -17.07
CA SER A 374 49.11 36.40 -18.10
C SER A 374 47.58 36.26 -18.25
N ALA A 375 46.91 37.22 -18.89
CA ALA A 375 45.45 37.26 -19.08
C ALA A 375 45.04 37.73 -20.49
N HIS A 376 43.75 37.57 -20.80
CA HIS A 376 43.03 38.09 -21.98
C HIS A 376 43.46 37.55 -23.38
N SER A 377 42.61 36.70 -23.98
CA SER A 377 42.01 37.03 -25.29
C SER A 377 40.84 36.11 -25.68
N THR A 378 39.70 36.76 -25.93
CA THR A 378 38.74 36.51 -27.03
C THR A 378 37.98 35.17 -27.14
N GLU A 379 36.72 35.31 -27.52
CA GLU A 379 35.71 34.27 -27.75
C GLU A 379 36.03 33.25 -28.86
N ARG A 380 35.13 32.27 -29.01
CA ARG A 380 34.99 31.31 -30.11
C ARG A 380 36.03 30.18 -30.21
N ARG A 381 35.79 29.13 -29.42
CA ARG A 381 35.84 27.75 -29.95
C ARG A 381 34.68 26.90 -29.44
N SER A 382 34.15 26.08 -30.35
CA SER A 382 33.30 24.88 -30.17
C SER A 382 32.75 24.59 -28.76
N ARG A 383 31.43 24.56 -28.54
CA ARG A 383 30.53 23.45 -28.96
C ARG A 383 31.08 22.03 -28.68
N GLN A 384 31.80 21.82 -27.57
CA GLN A 384 32.31 20.49 -27.22
C GLN A 384 32.44 20.24 -25.70
N SER A 385 31.41 20.59 -24.93
CA SER A 385 31.33 20.33 -23.47
C SER A 385 30.03 19.65 -23.02
N GLY A 386 29.17 19.20 -23.95
CA GLY A 386 27.84 18.64 -23.66
C GLY A 386 27.73 17.11 -23.75
N ALA A 387 28.84 16.37 -23.66
CA ALA A 387 28.91 14.94 -24.01
C ALA A 387 29.53 14.03 -22.93
N HIS A 388 29.57 14.46 -21.67
CA HIS A 388 30.09 13.68 -20.53
C HIS A 388 29.08 13.58 -19.36
N ALA A 389 27.78 13.56 -19.68
CA ALA A 389 26.70 13.49 -18.69
C ALA A 389 25.57 12.50 -19.07
N SER A 390 25.84 11.56 -19.98
CA SER A 390 24.83 10.66 -20.56
C SER A 390 25.27 9.19 -20.69
N GLU A 391 26.22 8.75 -19.85
CA GLU A 391 26.56 7.34 -19.65
C GLU A 391 26.48 6.95 -18.16
N GLN A 392 25.34 7.27 -17.53
CA GLN A 392 24.94 6.54 -16.33
C GLN A 392 24.61 5.10 -16.75
N ARG A 393 25.62 4.23 -16.63
CA ARG A 393 25.49 2.79 -16.86
C ARG A 393 24.27 2.26 -16.12
N SER A 394 23.45 1.48 -16.81
CA SER A 394 22.35 0.71 -16.21
C SER A 394 22.91 -0.20 -15.12
N ARG A 395 22.66 0.13 -13.85
CA ARG A 395 23.01 -0.75 -12.72
C ARG A 395 22.22 -2.04 -12.86
N ALA A 396 22.92 -3.17 -12.83
CA ALA A 396 22.37 -4.48 -13.12
C ALA A 396 21.59 -5.06 -11.92
N GLY A 397 20.61 -4.32 -11.41
CA GLY A 397 19.72 -4.80 -10.36
C GLY A 397 19.05 -6.14 -10.70
N ALA A 398 18.78 -6.94 -9.67
CA ALA A 398 18.38 -8.34 -9.80
C ALA A 398 17.09 -8.64 -9.01
N LEU A 399 16.31 -9.63 -9.46
CA LEU A 399 15.15 -10.12 -8.71
C LEU A 399 15.61 -10.71 -7.37
N ILE A 400 14.86 -10.40 -6.32
CA ILE A 400 15.02 -10.93 -4.97
C ILE A 400 14.14 -12.19 -4.89
N PRO A 401 14.69 -13.40 -4.69
CA PRO A 401 13.96 -14.67 -4.83
C PRO A 401 13.06 -15.01 -3.62
N GLU A 402 12.35 -14.02 -3.10
CA GLU A 402 11.46 -14.14 -1.93
C GLU A 402 10.01 -13.91 -2.37
N ARG A 403 9.17 -14.97 -2.33
CA ARG A 403 7.74 -14.87 -2.67
C ARG A 403 6.99 -14.21 -1.52
N SER A 404 6.39 -13.05 -1.77
CA SER A 404 5.55 -12.32 -0.80
C SER A 404 4.23 -11.90 -1.44
N VAL A 405 3.22 -11.59 -0.63
CA VAL A 405 1.89 -11.19 -1.12
C VAL A 405 1.94 -10.01 -2.09
N ALA A 406 2.97 -9.14 -1.97
CA ALA A 406 3.21 -8.03 -2.87
C ALA A 406 3.28 -8.46 -4.34
N GLY A 407 3.86 -9.63 -4.63
CA GLY A 407 3.97 -10.22 -5.97
C GLY A 407 2.66 -10.73 -6.56
N LEU A 408 1.60 -10.86 -5.76
CA LEU A 408 0.24 -11.21 -6.21
C LEU A 408 -0.62 -9.96 -6.47
N LEU A 409 -0.31 -8.82 -5.82
CA LEU A 409 -1.10 -7.58 -5.92
C LEU A 409 -1.17 -6.93 -7.33
N PRO A 410 -0.30 -7.23 -8.32
CA PRO A 410 -0.52 -6.83 -9.72
C PRO A 410 -1.85 -7.32 -10.33
N LEU A 411 -2.57 -8.27 -9.71
CA LEU A 411 -3.97 -8.59 -10.06
C LEU A 411 -4.92 -7.39 -9.96
N ILE A 412 -4.56 -6.28 -9.29
CA ILE A 412 -5.37 -5.05 -9.26
C ILE A 412 -5.35 -4.27 -10.60
N LEU A 413 -4.59 -4.73 -11.60
CA LEU A 413 -4.33 -3.98 -12.84
C LEU A 413 -5.23 -4.41 -14.00
N PRO A 414 -6.11 -3.52 -14.53
CA PRO A 414 -7.02 -3.87 -15.62
C PRO A 414 -6.31 -4.15 -16.95
N ALA A 415 -5.05 -3.72 -17.08
CA ALA A 415 -4.20 -3.94 -18.25
C ALA A 415 -3.24 -5.15 -18.10
N LEU A 416 -3.34 -5.93 -17.01
CA LEU A 416 -2.50 -7.13 -16.84
C LEU A 416 -2.83 -8.19 -17.92
N PRO A 417 -1.84 -8.78 -18.61
CA PRO A 417 -2.08 -9.84 -19.59
C PRO A 417 -2.86 -11.02 -18.97
N ARG A 418 -3.87 -11.53 -19.69
CA ARG A 418 -4.83 -12.52 -19.16
C ARG A 418 -4.19 -13.84 -18.74
N ASP A 419 -3.13 -14.24 -19.44
CA ASP A 419 -2.30 -15.39 -19.16
C ASP A 419 -1.45 -15.21 -17.88
N ILE A 420 -0.89 -14.02 -17.67
CA ILE A 420 -0.20 -13.64 -16.42
C ILE A 420 -1.19 -13.59 -15.26
N ALA A 421 -2.35 -12.92 -15.44
CA ALA A 421 -3.41 -12.85 -14.43
C ALA A 421 -3.89 -14.25 -14.03
N ALA A 422 -4.26 -15.10 -15.00
CA ALA A 422 -4.66 -16.48 -14.74
C ALA A 422 -3.54 -17.32 -14.09
N THR A 423 -2.27 -16.96 -14.31
CA THR A 423 -1.13 -17.62 -13.65
C THR A 423 -0.99 -17.18 -12.20
N LEU A 424 -1.04 -15.88 -11.90
CA LEU A 424 -1.09 -15.37 -10.52
C LEU A 424 -2.25 -15.96 -9.71
N VAL A 425 -3.43 -16.15 -10.31
CA VAL A 425 -4.56 -16.82 -9.64
C VAL A 425 -4.23 -18.26 -9.26
N ARG A 426 -3.53 -19.01 -10.12
CA ARG A 426 -3.05 -20.38 -9.79
C ARG A 426 -1.95 -20.35 -8.73
N THR A 427 -1.06 -19.36 -8.74
CA THR A 427 -0.01 -19.18 -7.73
C THR A 427 -0.59 -18.85 -6.35
N ALA A 428 -1.59 -17.96 -6.29
CA ALA A 428 -2.28 -17.57 -5.07
C ALA A 428 -3.04 -18.76 -4.43
N GLY A 429 -3.75 -19.56 -5.23
CA GLY A 429 -4.37 -20.81 -4.78
C GLY A 429 -3.39 -22.01 -4.67
N GLY A 430 -2.10 -21.79 -4.92
CA GLY A 430 -1.06 -22.82 -4.92
C GLY A 430 -0.43 -23.03 -3.53
N PRO A 431 0.55 -23.96 -3.40
CA PRO A 431 1.13 -24.33 -2.11
C PRO A 431 1.84 -23.17 -1.37
N HIS A 432 2.30 -22.15 -2.11
CA HIS A 432 2.99 -20.98 -1.56
C HIS A 432 2.08 -20.00 -0.79
N PHE A 433 0.78 -19.96 -1.10
CA PHE A 433 -0.15 -18.97 -0.53
C PHE A 433 -1.48 -19.56 -0.06
N GLY A 434 -1.86 -20.75 -0.52
CA GLY A 434 -2.96 -21.55 0.03
C GLY A 434 -4.35 -20.92 -0.04
N LEU A 435 -4.55 -19.86 -0.84
CA LEU A 435 -5.74 -19.00 -0.81
C LEU A 435 -7.02 -19.78 -1.18
N GLY A 436 -7.98 -19.79 -0.24
CA GLY A 436 -9.22 -20.56 -0.38
C GLY A 436 -9.05 -22.07 -0.14
N GLY A 437 -7.93 -22.46 0.48
CA GLY A 437 -7.57 -23.84 0.79
C GLY A 437 -7.01 -23.96 2.21
N VAL A 438 -5.71 -24.21 2.33
CA VAL A 438 -5.04 -24.34 3.63
C VAL A 438 -4.90 -23.01 4.38
N ALA A 439 -4.86 -21.89 3.66
CA ALA A 439 -4.85 -20.56 4.24
C ALA A 439 -6.19 -19.87 3.98
N ARG A 440 -6.83 -19.41 5.05
CA ARG A 440 -8.16 -18.76 5.01
C ARG A 440 -8.12 -17.43 4.27
N LEU A 441 -7.03 -16.70 4.48
CA LEU A 441 -6.65 -15.46 3.83
C LEU A 441 -5.22 -15.63 3.33
N ALA A 442 -4.84 -14.99 2.23
CA ALA A 442 -3.49 -15.08 1.71
C ALA A 442 -2.48 -14.52 2.73
N PRO A 443 -1.40 -15.27 3.06
CA PRO A 443 -0.35 -14.85 3.97
C PRO A 443 0.49 -13.72 3.35
N SER A 444 1.17 -12.95 4.19
CA SER A 444 2.12 -11.91 3.75
C SER A 444 3.36 -12.47 3.04
N TYR A 445 3.74 -13.70 3.33
CA TYR A 445 4.93 -14.39 2.83
C TYR A 445 4.63 -15.87 2.53
N ASP A 446 5.46 -16.49 1.69
CA ASP A 446 5.38 -17.90 1.27
C ASP A 446 5.19 -18.88 2.44
N LEU A 447 4.12 -19.66 2.44
CA LEU A 447 3.85 -20.71 3.44
C LEU A 447 4.96 -21.78 3.52
N THR A 448 5.74 -21.92 2.45
CA THR A 448 6.88 -22.84 2.33
C THR A 448 8.24 -22.13 2.44
N GLY A 449 8.23 -20.80 2.63
CA GLY A 449 9.42 -19.97 2.66
C GLY A 449 10.25 -20.16 3.94
N HIS A 450 11.57 -20.04 3.80
CA HIS A 450 12.53 -20.31 4.88
C HIS A 450 12.36 -19.39 6.11
N ALA A 451 11.79 -18.21 5.92
CA ALA A 451 11.55 -17.21 6.95
C ALA A 451 10.08 -17.16 7.43
N PHE A 452 9.25 -18.15 7.07
CA PHE A 452 7.82 -18.16 7.42
C PHE A 452 7.61 -18.25 8.93
N ASP A 453 6.85 -17.30 9.45
CA ASP A 453 6.43 -17.23 10.85
C ASP A 453 5.00 -16.69 10.87
N PRO A 454 4.01 -17.46 11.38
CA PRO A 454 2.59 -17.11 11.22
C PRO A 454 2.15 -15.91 12.05
N HIS A 455 2.96 -15.44 13.01
CA HIS A 455 2.63 -14.31 13.90
C HIS A 455 3.52 -13.08 13.67
N ARG A 456 4.75 -13.23 13.12
CA ARG A 456 5.72 -12.12 12.98
C ARG A 456 5.44 -11.17 11.81
N TYR A 457 4.43 -10.33 11.97
CA TYR A 457 4.18 -9.11 11.19
C TYR A 457 4.05 -9.37 9.66
N TRP A 458 5.07 -9.10 8.84
CA TRP A 458 5.04 -9.34 7.39
C TRP A 458 5.85 -10.57 6.92
N ARG A 459 6.10 -11.52 7.83
CA ARG A 459 6.79 -12.80 7.56
C ARG A 459 5.88 -14.03 7.51
N GLY A 460 4.55 -13.85 7.47
CA GLY A 460 3.60 -14.95 7.43
C GLY A 460 2.14 -14.61 7.72
N PRO A 461 1.80 -13.70 8.68
CA PRO A 461 0.41 -13.33 8.92
C PRO A 461 -0.35 -12.89 7.68
N ALA A 462 -1.66 -13.12 7.65
CA ALA A 462 -2.54 -12.57 6.63
C ALA A 462 -3.06 -11.18 7.03
N TRP A 463 -3.11 -10.27 6.06
CA TRP A 463 -3.44 -8.86 6.27
C TRP A 463 -4.70 -8.46 5.50
N PHE A 464 -5.58 -7.68 6.13
CA PHE A 464 -6.88 -7.31 5.56
C PHE A 464 -6.77 -6.39 4.33
N ASN A 465 -5.78 -5.49 4.30
CA ASN A 465 -5.56 -4.57 3.19
C ASN A 465 -5.04 -5.27 1.92
N THR A 466 -4.10 -6.20 2.04
CA THR A 466 -3.59 -6.98 0.90
C THR A 466 -4.63 -7.98 0.39
N ASN A 467 -5.38 -8.63 1.29
CA ASN A 467 -6.45 -9.55 0.90
C ASN A 467 -7.65 -8.82 0.26
N TRP A 468 -7.98 -7.59 0.69
CA TRP A 468 -8.94 -6.74 -0.03
C TRP A 468 -8.44 -6.39 -1.45
N LEU A 469 -7.14 -6.09 -1.62
CA LEU A 469 -6.57 -5.86 -2.96
C LEU A 469 -6.60 -7.12 -3.84
N LEU A 470 -6.40 -8.31 -3.27
CA LEU A 470 -6.53 -9.59 -3.97
C LEU A 470 -7.98 -9.88 -4.37
N GLU A 471 -8.95 -9.66 -3.47
CA GLU A 471 -10.38 -9.77 -3.75
C GLU A 471 -10.77 -8.88 -4.94
N ARG A 472 -10.32 -7.63 -4.93
CA ARG A 472 -10.57 -6.64 -5.98
C ARG A 472 -9.98 -7.09 -7.32
N GLY A 473 -8.77 -7.67 -7.29
CA GLY A 473 -8.09 -8.20 -8.48
C GLY A 473 -8.74 -9.48 -9.04
N LEU A 474 -9.13 -10.42 -8.17
CA LEU A 474 -9.91 -11.61 -8.54
C LEU A 474 -11.21 -11.21 -9.23
N ARG A 475 -11.95 -10.26 -8.63
CA ARG A 475 -13.21 -9.73 -9.18
C ARG A 475 -13.00 -9.01 -10.51
N LEU A 476 -11.90 -8.27 -10.66
CA LEU A 476 -11.52 -7.57 -11.89
C LEU A 476 -11.21 -8.53 -13.04
N HIS A 477 -10.54 -9.65 -12.77
CA HIS A 477 -10.17 -10.65 -13.76
C HIS A 477 -11.23 -11.75 -14.00
N GLY A 478 -12.38 -11.69 -13.31
CA GLY A 478 -13.53 -12.57 -13.54
C GLY A 478 -13.61 -13.81 -12.64
N GLU A 479 -12.70 -13.95 -11.68
CA GLU A 479 -12.66 -15.03 -10.68
C GLU A 479 -13.71 -14.80 -9.57
N HIS A 480 -14.96 -14.55 -9.95
CA HIS A 480 -16.02 -14.08 -9.04
C HIS A 480 -16.32 -15.05 -7.89
N GLY A 481 -16.19 -16.37 -8.10
CA GLY A 481 -16.33 -17.36 -7.03
C GLY A 481 -15.28 -17.17 -5.93
N ARG A 482 -14.00 -17.17 -6.31
CA ARG A 482 -12.87 -16.90 -5.39
C ARG A 482 -12.96 -15.54 -4.71
N ALA A 483 -13.46 -14.53 -5.42
CA ALA A 483 -13.67 -13.20 -4.85
C ALA A 483 -14.76 -13.21 -3.77
N GLU A 484 -15.90 -13.87 -3.97
CA GLU A 484 -16.93 -14.01 -2.92
C GLU A 484 -16.46 -14.91 -1.75
N GLU A 485 -15.70 -15.98 -2.01
CA GLU A 485 -15.08 -16.83 -0.99
C GLU A 485 -14.11 -16.03 -0.10
N LEU A 486 -13.19 -15.28 -0.71
CA LEU A 486 -12.25 -14.40 0.01
C LEU A 486 -12.97 -13.25 0.72
N ARG A 487 -14.01 -12.66 0.11
CA ARG A 487 -14.85 -11.64 0.73
C ARG A 487 -15.58 -12.17 1.97
N ALA A 488 -16.14 -13.39 1.91
CA ALA A 488 -16.76 -14.03 3.06
C ALA A 488 -15.74 -14.32 4.17
N ALA A 489 -14.58 -14.88 3.82
CA ALA A 489 -13.48 -15.13 4.74
C ALA A 489 -12.97 -13.85 5.43
N LEU A 490 -12.85 -12.74 4.68
CA LEU A 490 -12.46 -11.42 5.21
C LEU A 490 -13.48 -10.89 6.22
N LEU A 491 -14.77 -10.93 5.87
CA LEU A 491 -15.84 -10.43 6.74
C LEU A 491 -15.95 -11.24 8.03
N GLU A 492 -15.91 -12.57 7.95
CA GLU A 492 -15.99 -13.44 9.13
C GLU A 492 -14.74 -13.29 10.02
N THR A 493 -13.54 -13.23 9.42
CA THR A 493 -12.29 -13.04 10.17
C THR A 493 -12.21 -11.67 10.82
N ALA A 494 -12.73 -10.61 10.18
CA ALA A 494 -12.82 -9.29 10.80
C ALA A 494 -13.80 -9.26 11.98
N ASP A 495 -14.89 -10.03 11.91
CA ASP A 495 -15.83 -10.21 13.01
C ASP A 495 -15.16 -10.92 14.20
N THR A 496 -14.59 -12.11 13.98
CA THR A 496 -14.04 -12.97 15.04
C THR A 496 -12.76 -12.42 15.67
N SER A 497 -11.90 -11.75 14.89
CA SER A 497 -10.66 -11.13 15.39
C SER A 497 -10.89 -9.81 16.15
N GLY A 498 -12.10 -9.25 16.13
CA GLY A 498 -12.36 -7.92 16.69
C GLY A 498 -11.70 -6.79 15.90
N PHE A 499 -11.63 -6.94 14.57
CA PHE A 499 -10.89 -6.07 13.65
C PHE A 499 -9.39 -5.98 13.97
N ALA A 500 -8.67 -7.09 13.96
CA ALA A 500 -7.21 -7.09 14.16
C ALA A 500 -6.44 -6.37 13.03
N GLU A 501 -5.20 -5.99 13.31
CA GLU A 501 -4.21 -5.46 12.37
C GLU A 501 -3.89 -6.51 11.29
N TYR A 502 -3.59 -7.73 11.74
CA TYR A 502 -3.31 -8.94 10.97
C TYR A 502 -3.75 -10.20 11.75
N VAL A 503 -3.71 -11.36 11.12
CA VAL A 503 -4.08 -12.66 11.73
C VAL A 503 -3.15 -13.79 11.31
N ASP A 504 -3.09 -14.86 12.09
CA ASP A 504 -2.54 -16.15 11.62
C ASP A 504 -3.32 -16.61 10.36
N PRO A 505 -2.64 -17.02 9.26
CA PRO A 505 -3.28 -17.32 7.98
C PRO A 505 -4.06 -18.66 7.97
N TYR A 506 -3.77 -19.57 8.91
CA TYR A 506 -4.41 -20.88 9.06
C TYR A 506 -5.58 -20.85 10.05
N THR A 507 -5.39 -20.22 11.22
CA THR A 507 -6.34 -20.24 12.34
C THR A 507 -7.26 -19.02 12.37
N GLY A 508 -6.82 -17.88 11.83
CA GLY A 508 -7.48 -16.59 11.99
C GLY A 508 -7.34 -15.97 13.39
N GLU A 509 -6.38 -16.45 14.20
CA GLU A 509 -6.06 -15.87 15.51
C GLU A 509 -5.59 -14.42 15.36
N ALA A 510 -6.04 -13.55 16.27
CA ALA A 510 -5.87 -12.11 16.18
C ALA A 510 -4.46 -11.67 16.63
N CYS A 511 -3.74 -10.97 15.76
CA CYS A 511 -2.39 -10.49 16.03
C CYS A 511 -2.26 -8.97 15.83
N GLY A 512 -1.26 -8.38 16.48
CA GLY A 512 -1.07 -6.93 16.48
C GLY A 512 -2.16 -6.17 17.24
N ALA A 513 -2.48 -4.95 16.79
CA ALA A 513 -3.47 -4.09 17.42
C ALA A 513 -4.92 -4.48 17.04
N LEU A 514 -5.80 -4.54 18.04
CA LEU A 514 -7.24 -4.77 17.85
C LEU A 514 -8.00 -3.46 17.62
N GLY A 515 -9.18 -3.52 16.99
CA GLY A 515 -9.94 -2.32 16.65
C GLY A 515 -9.24 -1.47 15.59
N PHE A 516 -8.66 -2.12 14.58
CA PHE A 516 -7.82 -1.49 13.57
C PHE A 516 -8.64 -0.78 12.49
N SER A 517 -8.24 0.45 12.14
CA SER A 517 -9.06 1.31 11.27
C SER A 517 -9.18 0.82 9.83
N TRP A 518 -8.12 0.31 9.16
CA TRP A 518 -8.34 -0.28 7.83
C TRP A 518 -9.23 -1.52 7.91
N THR A 519 -9.17 -2.31 8.98
CA THR A 519 -9.90 -3.58 9.05
C THR A 519 -11.40 -3.31 9.17
N ALA A 520 -11.77 -2.33 10.00
CA ALA A 520 -13.12 -1.78 10.03
C ALA A 520 -13.54 -1.13 8.69
N ALA A 521 -12.68 -0.30 8.09
CA ALA A 521 -13.00 0.39 6.84
C ALA A 521 -13.23 -0.55 5.64
N LEU A 522 -12.37 -1.55 5.49
CA LEU A 522 -12.48 -2.52 4.39
C LEU A 522 -13.60 -3.53 4.65
N THR A 523 -13.91 -3.84 5.91
CA THR A 523 -15.15 -4.56 6.27
C THR A 523 -16.39 -3.77 5.82
N LEU A 524 -16.44 -2.47 6.07
CA LEU A 524 -17.54 -1.62 5.60
C LEU A 524 -17.63 -1.58 4.07
N ASP A 525 -16.49 -1.56 3.37
CA ASP A 525 -16.47 -1.57 1.91
C ASP A 525 -17.01 -2.87 1.31
N LEU A 526 -16.55 -4.02 1.82
CA LEU A 526 -17.02 -5.35 1.40
C LEU A 526 -18.50 -5.58 1.74
N LEU A 527 -19.02 -4.97 2.81
CA LEU A 527 -20.44 -5.04 3.18
C LEU A 527 -21.38 -4.24 2.26
N HIS A 528 -20.88 -3.19 1.61
CA HIS A 528 -21.66 -2.34 0.71
C HIS A 528 -21.58 -2.74 -0.77
N GLU A 529 -20.84 -3.80 -1.09
CA GLU A 529 -20.88 -4.36 -2.44
C GLU A 529 -22.22 -4.99 -2.77
N PRO A 530 -22.84 -4.63 -3.91
CA PRO A 530 -24.03 -5.33 -4.38
C PRO A 530 -23.62 -6.74 -4.80
N ALA A 531 -24.22 -7.76 -4.18
CA ALA A 531 -24.12 -9.15 -4.64
C ALA A 531 -24.76 -9.29 -6.03
N ARG A 532 -23.97 -9.11 -7.10
CA ARG A 532 -24.46 -9.02 -8.50
C ARG A 532 -24.99 -10.32 -9.09
N ALA A 533 -25.17 -11.36 -8.29
CA ALA A 533 -25.90 -12.58 -8.66
C ALA A 533 -27.42 -12.35 -8.73
N ASP A 534 -27.99 -11.64 -7.75
CA ASP A 534 -29.43 -11.68 -7.45
C ASP A 534 -30.31 -10.88 -8.43
N GLN A 535 -29.73 -9.94 -9.18
CA GLN A 535 -30.46 -9.16 -10.19
C GLN A 535 -30.55 -9.85 -11.55
N ALA A 536 -29.70 -10.83 -11.85
CA ALA A 536 -29.76 -11.58 -13.09
C ALA A 536 -31.00 -12.51 -13.11
N ASP A 537 -31.16 -13.36 -12.09
CA ASP A 537 -32.26 -14.34 -12.00
C ASP A 537 -33.63 -13.67 -11.84
N ARG A 538 -33.73 -12.61 -11.01
CA ARG A 538 -34.99 -11.85 -10.87
C ARG A 538 -35.44 -11.17 -12.17
N SER A 539 -34.54 -10.91 -13.12
CA SER A 539 -34.91 -10.36 -14.44
C SER A 539 -35.43 -11.41 -15.42
N THR A 540 -35.18 -12.70 -15.18
CA THR A 540 -35.60 -13.80 -16.06
C THR A 540 -36.98 -14.38 -15.70
N GLN A 541 -37.53 -14.11 -14.51
CA GLN A 541 -38.81 -14.69 -14.06
C GLN A 541 -40.07 -13.84 -14.34
N VAL A 542 -39.95 -12.67 -14.97
CA VAL A 542 -41.10 -11.75 -15.21
C VAL A 542 -41.48 -11.61 -16.70
N VAL A 543 -41.57 -12.74 -17.41
CA VAL A 543 -42.33 -12.83 -18.67
C VAL A 543 -43.20 -14.10 -18.66
N SER A 544 -44.24 -14.09 -17.83
CA SER A 544 -45.37 -15.02 -17.99
C SER A 544 -46.36 -14.44 -19.00
N HIS A 545 -46.80 -15.27 -19.96
CA HIS A 545 -47.88 -14.94 -20.89
C HIS A 545 -48.88 -16.11 -20.97
N PRO A 546 -50.20 -15.84 -21.00
CA PRO A 546 -51.21 -16.88 -20.89
C PRO A 546 -51.34 -17.67 -22.20
N GLY A 547 -51.34 -19.00 -22.10
CA GLY A 547 -51.23 -19.90 -23.25
C GLY A 547 -52.51 -20.07 -24.09
N ARG A 548 -52.34 -20.78 -25.21
CA ARG A 548 -53.41 -21.49 -25.93
C ARG A 548 -52.94 -22.89 -26.33
N ARG A 549 -53.90 -23.80 -26.53
CA ARG A 549 -53.65 -25.23 -26.72
C ARG A 549 -53.33 -25.60 -28.17
N ALA A 550 -52.65 -26.74 -28.28
CA ALA A 550 -52.27 -27.48 -29.48
C ALA A 550 -53.29 -27.56 -30.63
N PHE A 551 -52.75 -27.67 -31.84
CA PHE A 551 -53.21 -28.61 -32.87
C PHE A 551 -51.99 -29.21 -33.61
N ASP A 552 -52.18 -30.31 -34.32
CA ASP A 552 -51.13 -31.19 -34.86
C ASP A 552 -51.41 -31.54 -36.35
N LYS A 553 -50.37 -32.01 -37.06
CA LYS A 553 -50.34 -32.65 -38.40
C LYS A 553 -50.39 -31.80 -39.69
N ALA A 554 -49.17 -31.58 -40.21
CA ALA A 554 -48.64 -32.21 -41.44
C ALA A 554 -49.04 -31.76 -42.88
N GLN A 555 -48.12 -32.13 -43.80
CA GLN A 555 -48.16 -32.14 -45.28
C GLN A 555 -47.83 -30.83 -46.04
N GLY A 556 -47.08 -30.96 -47.16
CA GLY A 556 -47.18 -30.04 -48.30
C GLY A 556 -45.93 -29.26 -48.80
N THR A 557 -44.90 -29.94 -49.32
CA THR A 557 -44.06 -29.37 -50.43
C THR A 557 -44.73 -29.70 -51.77
N PRO A 558 -44.64 -28.87 -52.84
CA PRO A 558 -43.48 -28.92 -53.76
C PRO A 558 -43.13 -27.51 -54.40
N PRO A 559 -42.67 -27.30 -55.67
CA PRO A 559 -41.25 -26.93 -55.88
C PRO A 559 -40.90 -25.86 -56.98
N HIS A 560 -39.60 -25.49 -57.06
CA HIS A 560 -38.89 -24.77 -58.16
C HIS A 560 -39.35 -23.30 -58.44
N THR A 561 -38.68 -22.42 -59.22
CA THR A 561 -37.57 -22.42 -60.22
C THR A 561 -36.67 -21.14 -60.01
N SER A 562 -35.33 -21.15 -59.97
CA SER A 562 -34.27 -21.20 -61.04
C SER A 562 -33.70 -19.84 -61.52
N HIS A 563 -32.38 -19.81 -61.80
CA HIS A 563 -31.54 -18.72 -62.40
C HIS A 563 -31.26 -17.48 -61.49
N ALA A 564 -30.02 -17.00 -61.27
CA ALA A 564 -28.83 -16.74 -62.12
C ALA A 564 -28.97 -15.45 -62.96
N SER A 565 -28.00 -14.56 -63.18
CA SER A 565 -26.62 -14.31 -62.73
C SER A 565 -26.15 -13.12 -63.58
N HIS A 566 -25.54 -12.05 -63.02
CA HIS A 566 -24.44 -11.27 -63.64
C HIS A 566 -24.11 -9.94 -62.92
N ALA A 567 -22.87 -9.51 -63.11
CA ALA A 567 -22.29 -8.18 -62.93
C ALA A 567 -21.15 -8.05 -63.98
N PRO A 568 -20.41 -6.93 -64.10
CA PRO A 568 -20.60 -5.57 -63.59
C PRO A 568 -20.68 -4.53 -64.75
N HIS A 569 -20.69 -3.21 -64.46
CA HIS A 569 -19.98 -2.22 -65.30
C HIS A 569 -19.85 -0.82 -64.64
N THR A 570 -18.64 -0.26 -64.69
CA THR A 570 -18.26 1.18 -64.60
C THR A 570 -18.45 1.86 -65.98
N PRO A 571 -18.39 3.22 -66.18
CA PRO A 571 -17.42 4.16 -65.56
C PRO A 571 -17.76 5.69 -65.45
N HIS A 572 -16.78 6.47 -64.94
CA HIS A 572 -16.54 7.93 -65.16
C HIS A 572 -17.65 8.94 -64.72
N SER A 573 -17.42 10.26 -64.55
CA SER A 573 -16.23 11.14 -64.70
C SER A 573 -16.29 12.37 -63.75
N SER A 574 -15.12 12.85 -63.35
CA SER A 574 -14.68 14.24 -63.02
C SER A 574 -15.68 15.40 -62.86
N PHE A 575 -15.39 16.28 -61.88
CA PHE A 575 -15.35 17.74 -62.09
C PHE A 575 -14.40 18.44 -61.11
N GLU A 576 -13.73 19.52 -61.54
CA GLU A 576 -12.80 20.34 -60.74
C GLU A 576 -13.36 21.75 -60.43
N THR A 577 -12.99 22.28 -59.25
CA THR A 577 -12.55 23.66 -58.89
C THR A 577 -12.41 23.71 -57.36
N GLY A 578 -11.51 24.44 -56.68
CA GLY A 578 -10.75 25.65 -57.03
C GLY A 578 -11.38 26.88 -56.35
N ALA A 579 -10.68 27.80 -55.68
CA ALA A 579 -9.29 27.83 -55.19
C ALA A 579 -9.12 28.98 -54.17
N LYS A 580 -8.11 28.89 -53.27
CA LYS A 580 -7.45 29.98 -52.49
C LYS A 580 -8.31 30.98 -51.68
N GLY A 581 -7.94 31.20 -50.42
CA GLY A 581 -8.35 32.40 -49.67
C GLY A 581 -7.75 32.49 -48.27
N GLY A 582 -6.86 33.45 -48.04
CA GLY A 582 -6.39 33.82 -46.71
C GLY A 582 -5.35 34.93 -46.74
N ASP A 583 -5.48 35.89 -45.82
CA ASP A 583 -4.39 36.34 -44.94
C ASP A 583 -4.96 37.16 -43.76
N ARG A 584 -4.17 37.23 -42.68
CA ARG A 584 -4.11 38.20 -41.56
C ARG A 584 -5.30 39.09 -41.16
N GLY A 585 -5.54 39.05 -39.84
CA GLY A 585 -6.07 40.13 -39.00
C GLY A 585 -5.42 40.05 -37.62
#